data_AF-A0A7X8UED8-F1
#
_entry.id   AF-A0A7X8UED8-F1
#
_cell.length_a   1.000
_cell.length_b   1.000
_cell.length_c   1.000
_cell.angle_alpha   90.00
_cell.angle_beta   90.00
_cell.angle_gamma   90.00
#
_symmetry.space_group_name_H-M   'P 1'
#
loop_
_entity.id
_entity.type
_entity.pdbx_description
1 polymer ?
#
loop_
_entity_poly.entity_id
_entity_poly.type
_entity_poly.pdbx_seq_one_letter_code
_entity_poly.pdbx_strand_id
1 'polypeptide(L)'
;MKVYGRNTVTLLALLGALLALPGHPLRGAAPEGSRSAGRNRVLVPHRAWPCGMPEGIPAPEEGVPVLEAQLLLGTVHDLGRTPYGQRKVLVVEGGTVSGARIRGSVMPGGLDLQLEFPGGMEIEEILVLRTGDGKYIYMWGAGTAADPGDVRMVPAFEAPNDSAYAWLNRGTYAARRTVDEAAGKMTIAVFDVSAVVAGGQDKDPVRVTKPEGLPDQPRDYRKAGPEEERGAMLIDENVTLGPTQMVGPAGDRVRNIIPITGGSVSGRIRGKVLPGGADYQNLASPPTIDARYLWQTEEGEVILVRNGGTMNRLAPTFEVRVDGPYAWLNGGRYLSSSPRMGQGGVALTFYETKR
;
A
#
# COMPACT_ATOMS: atom_id res chain seq x y z
N MET A 1 -55.17 4.33 63.81
CA MET A 1 -54.89 3.51 65.01
C MET A 1 -53.66 2.64 64.73
N LYS A 2 -52.70 2.66 65.69
CA LYS A 2 -51.65 1.68 66.06
C LYS A 2 -51.53 0.36 65.24
N VAL A 3 -50.39 -0.34 65.04
CA VAL A 3 -48.99 -0.32 65.51
C VAL A 3 -48.24 -1.45 64.76
N TYR A 4 -46.93 -1.24 64.50
CA TYR A 4 -45.76 -2.14 64.33
C TYR A 4 -45.81 -3.60 63.84
N GLY A 5 -44.78 -3.94 63.05
CA GLY A 5 -44.13 -5.26 63.03
C GLY A 5 -42.80 -5.25 62.25
N ARG A 6 -41.67 -5.09 62.95
CA ARG A 6 -40.29 -5.22 62.44
C ARG A 6 -39.97 -6.70 62.17
N ASN A 7 -39.21 -6.99 61.10
CA ASN A 7 -38.32 -8.15 61.06
C ASN A 7 -37.03 -7.80 60.32
N THR A 8 -35.92 -7.94 61.04
CA THR A 8 -34.52 -7.84 60.63
C THR A 8 -34.08 -9.09 59.89
N VAL A 9 -33.36 -8.94 58.76
CA VAL A 9 -32.56 -10.02 58.17
C VAL A 9 -31.16 -9.49 57.89
N THR A 10 -30.20 -10.22 58.45
CA THR A 10 -28.75 -10.01 58.47
C THR A 10 -28.13 -10.29 57.10
N LEU A 11 -27.29 -9.37 56.61
CA LEU A 11 -26.52 -9.51 55.37
C LEU A 11 -25.18 -10.20 55.67
N LEU A 12 -24.97 -11.41 55.15
CA LEU A 12 -23.69 -12.13 55.19
C LEU A 12 -22.85 -11.67 53.98
N ALA A 13 -21.67 -11.09 54.23
CA ALA A 13 -20.68 -10.75 53.20
C ALA A 13 -19.79 -11.98 52.92
N LEU A 14 -19.79 -12.46 51.67
CA LEU A 14 -18.80 -13.43 51.18
C LEU A 14 -17.59 -12.67 50.63
N LEU A 15 -16.43 -12.87 51.25
CA LEU A 15 -15.13 -12.39 50.82
C LEU A 15 -14.53 -13.39 49.83
N GLY A 16 -14.47 -13.04 48.54
CA GLY A 16 -13.77 -13.81 47.50
C GLY A 16 -12.30 -13.42 47.42
N ALA A 17 -11.41 -14.37 47.68
CA ALA A 17 -9.96 -14.20 47.59
C ALA A 17 -9.49 -14.12 46.13
N LEU A 18 -8.75 -13.06 45.79
CA LEU A 18 -8.10 -12.88 44.49
C LEU A 18 -6.69 -13.51 44.55
N LEU A 19 -6.47 -14.59 43.79
CA LEU A 19 -5.15 -15.19 43.58
C LEU A 19 -4.37 -14.37 42.54
N ALA A 20 -3.27 -13.74 42.96
CA ALA A 20 -2.36 -13.03 42.08
C ALA A 20 -1.39 -14.01 41.38
N LEU A 21 -1.39 -14.01 40.05
CA LEU A 21 -0.39 -14.69 39.22
C LEU A 21 0.84 -13.78 39.01
N PRO A 22 2.07 -14.34 38.93
CA PRO A 22 3.29 -13.55 38.78
C PRO A 22 3.37 -12.90 37.39
N GLY A 23 3.53 -11.57 37.37
CA GLY A 23 3.64 -10.74 36.17
C GLY A 23 4.91 -11.03 35.37
N HIS A 24 4.74 -11.14 34.05
CA HIS A 24 5.83 -11.05 33.09
C HIS A 24 6.39 -9.61 33.08
N PRO A 25 7.71 -9.41 32.95
CA PRO A 25 8.26 -8.07 32.88
C PRO A 25 7.80 -7.37 31.60
N LEU A 26 7.09 -6.27 31.75
CA LEU A 26 6.77 -5.33 30.69
C LEU A 26 8.09 -4.81 30.10
N ARG A 27 8.26 -5.05 28.80
CA ARG A 27 9.34 -4.49 27.98
C ARG A 27 9.22 -2.96 28.06
N GLY A 28 10.13 -2.31 28.78
CA GLY A 28 10.09 -0.87 29.01
C GLY A 28 10.03 -0.10 27.69
N ALA A 29 9.08 0.82 27.59
CA ALA A 29 9.05 1.80 26.51
C ALA A 29 10.33 2.64 26.58
N ALA A 30 11.04 2.76 25.46
CA ALA A 30 12.20 3.65 25.36
C ALA A 30 11.78 5.10 25.67
N PRO A 31 12.62 5.87 26.37
CA PRO A 31 12.31 7.27 26.72
C PRO A 31 12.10 8.11 25.45
N GLU A 32 11.11 9.00 25.46
CA GLU A 32 10.72 9.86 24.32
C GLU A 32 11.90 10.63 23.70
N GLY A 33 12.94 10.94 24.50
CA GLY A 33 14.17 11.58 24.03
C GLY A 33 15.00 10.75 23.04
N SER A 34 14.97 9.41 23.10
CA SER A 34 15.72 8.56 22.15
C SER A 34 15.02 8.39 20.81
N ARG A 35 13.67 8.38 20.80
CA ARG A 35 12.86 8.34 19.57
C ARG A 35 13.02 9.62 18.74
N SER A 36 13.12 10.77 19.41
CA SER A 36 13.41 12.06 18.77
C SER A 36 14.81 12.10 18.14
N ALA A 37 15.83 11.61 18.85
CA ALA A 37 17.21 11.59 18.35
C ALA A 37 17.41 10.69 17.10
N GLY A 38 16.65 9.60 16.98
CA GLY A 38 16.67 8.72 15.81
C GLY A 38 16.08 9.35 14.54
N ARG A 39 15.07 10.22 14.70
CA ARG A 39 14.31 10.82 13.58
C ARG A 39 15.08 11.86 12.76
N ASN A 40 16.18 12.38 13.30
CA ASN A 40 17.06 13.31 12.57
C ASN A 40 18.21 12.60 11.82
N ARG A 41 18.42 11.30 12.05
CA ARG A 41 19.46 10.52 11.38
C ARG A 41 19.03 10.15 9.96
N VAL A 42 19.99 9.91 9.07
CA VAL A 42 19.70 9.37 7.74
C VAL A 42 19.18 7.94 7.86
N LEU A 43 18.06 7.66 7.20
CA LEU A 43 17.47 6.32 7.11
C LEU A 43 17.89 5.66 5.80
N VAL A 44 18.75 4.65 5.88
CA VAL A 44 19.23 3.92 4.71
C VAL A 44 18.32 2.72 4.43
N PRO A 45 17.62 2.70 3.27
CA PRO A 45 16.77 1.59 2.89
C PRO A 45 17.55 0.30 2.69
N HIS A 46 16.84 -0.83 2.73
CA HIS A 46 17.42 -2.09 2.27
C HIS A 46 17.77 -2.01 0.78
N ARG A 47 18.89 -2.61 0.36
CA ARG A 47 19.41 -2.53 -1.01
C ARG A 47 18.43 -3.00 -2.10
N ALA A 48 17.53 -3.93 -1.76
CA ALA A 48 16.53 -4.45 -2.68
C ALA A 48 15.28 -3.57 -2.79
N TRP A 49 15.10 -2.64 -1.86
CA TRP A 49 14.04 -1.65 -1.84
C TRP A 49 14.62 -0.25 -1.61
N PRO A 50 15.47 0.25 -2.52
CA PRO A 50 16.30 1.44 -2.29
C PRO A 50 15.50 2.75 -2.19
N CYS A 51 14.19 2.70 -2.35
CA CYS A 51 13.30 3.86 -2.41
C CYS A 51 13.71 4.97 -3.40
N GLY A 52 14.65 4.75 -4.33
CA GLY A 52 15.21 5.83 -5.14
C GLY A 52 16.23 6.73 -4.43
N MET A 53 16.55 6.46 -3.16
CA MET A 53 17.61 7.11 -2.38
C MET A 53 18.46 6.04 -1.66
N PRO A 54 19.26 5.23 -2.40
CA PRO A 54 19.98 4.10 -1.84
C PRO A 54 21.03 4.48 -0.78
N GLU A 55 21.58 5.68 -0.86
CA GLU A 55 22.56 6.21 0.12
C GLU A 55 21.89 6.77 1.39
N GLY A 56 20.55 6.84 1.39
CA GLY A 56 19.73 7.15 2.54
C GLY A 56 18.80 8.34 2.35
N ILE A 57 17.65 8.25 3.02
CA ILE A 57 16.59 9.25 3.05
C ILE A 57 16.85 10.16 4.26
N PRO A 58 17.00 11.49 4.07
CA PRO A 58 17.19 12.41 5.19
C PRO A 58 15.91 12.50 6.03
N ALA A 59 15.95 13.24 7.13
CA ALA A 59 14.70 13.64 7.79
C ALA A 59 13.89 14.52 6.81
N PRO A 60 12.68 14.12 6.38
CA PRO A 60 11.96 14.87 5.35
C PRO A 60 11.76 16.35 5.71
N GLU A 61 11.53 16.63 6.99
CA GLU A 61 11.24 17.95 7.53
C GLU A 61 12.43 18.94 7.48
N GLU A 62 13.65 18.48 7.16
CA GLU A 62 14.78 19.37 6.85
C GLU A 62 14.67 20.02 5.47
N GLY A 63 13.81 19.45 4.60
CA GLY A 63 13.51 19.99 3.29
C GLY A 63 12.50 21.13 3.30
N VAL A 64 12.18 21.63 2.11
CA VAL A 64 11.15 22.66 1.92
C VAL A 64 9.79 21.97 1.75
N PRO A 65 8.75 22.33 2.53
CA PRO A 65 7.41 21.74 2.38
C PRO A 65 6.86 21.92 0.95
N VAL A 66 6.38 20.82 0.36
CA VAL A 66 5.83 20.78 -1.01
C VAL A 66 4.31 20.64 -0.96
N LEU A 67 3.83 19.57 -0.32
CA LEU A 67 2.42 19.28 -0.11
C LEU A 67 2.22 18.36 1.09
N GLU A 68 1.02 18.41 1.66
CA GLU A 68 0.51 17.44 2.63
C GLU A 68 -0.77 16.83 2.06
N ALA A 69 -0.83 15.49 2.03
CA ALA A 69 -2.02 14.74 1.71
C ALA A 69 -2.59 14.11 2.99
N GLN A 70 -3.84 14.47 3.33
CA GLN A 70 -4.61 13.85 4.41
C GLN A 70 -5.59 12.88 3.80
N LEU A 71 -5.36 11.60 4.04
CA LEU A 71 -6.02 10.48 3.40
C LEU A 71 -7.10 9.89 4.30
N LEU A 72 -8.22 9.54 3.67
CA LEU A 72 -9.28 8.74 4.27
C LEU A 72 -9.05 7.29 3.84
N LEU A 73 -8.83 6.45 4.83
CA LEU A 73 -8.64 5.03 4.64
C LEU A 73 -9.99 4.31 4.71
N GLY A 74 -10.19 3.40 3.77
CA GLY A 74 -11.23 2.40 3.83
C GLY A 74 -10.82 1.22 4.72
N THR A 75 -11.14 0.03 4.25
CA THR A 75 -10.75 -1.19 4.96
C THR A 75 -9.23 -1.40 4.90
N VAL A 76 -8.63 -1.72 6.05
CA VAL A 76 -7.27 -2.28 6.12
C VAL A 76 -7.39 -3.79 6.01
N HIS A 77 -6.82 -4.36 4.95
CA HIS A 77 -6.79 -5.79 4.74
C HIS A 77 -5.47 -6.36 5.27
N ASP A 78 -5.54 -7.12 6.34
CA ASP A 78 -4.42 -7.92 6.83
C ASP A 78 -4.38 -9.25 6.06
N LEU A 79 -3.37 -9.43 5.21
CA LEU A 79 -3.19 -10.64 4.42
C LEU A 79 -2.48 -11.74 5.20
N GLY A 80 -1.93 -11.45 6.38
CA GLY A 80 -1.07 -12.36 7.13
C GLY A 80 0.36 -12.40 6.59
N ARG A 81 1.09 -13.45 6.99
CA ARG A 81 2.46 -13.71 6.53
C ARG A 81 2.46 -14.27 5.12
N THR A 82 2.96 -13.49 4.17
CA THR A 82 3.18 -13.85 2.75
C THR A 82 4.63 -14.29 2.55
N PRO A 83 5.07 -14.67 1.33
CA PRO A 83 6.45 -15.05 1.09
C PRO A 83 7.47 -13.96 1.46
N TYR A 84 7.07 -12.69 1.46
CA TYR A 84 7.97 -11.55 1.67
C TYR A 84 7.98 -11.02 3.12
N GLY A 85 7.00 -11.39 3.94
CA GLY A 85 6.79 -10.81 5.27
C GLY A 85 5.32 -10.74 5.66
N GLN A 86 5.00 -9.96 6.68
CA GLN A 86 3.62 -9.68 7.08
C GLN A 86 3.06 -8.55 6.19
N ARG A 87 1.99 -8.83 5.45
CA ARG A 87 1.41 -7.88 4.48
C ARG A 87 0.11 -7.29 5.00
N LYS A 88 0.02 -5.96 4.98
CA LYS A 88 -1.23 -5.22 5.05
C LYS A 88 -1.44 -4.43 3.76
N VAL A 89 -2.69 -4.28 3.34
CA VAL A 89 -3.09 -3.39 2.25
C VAL A 89 -4.14 -2.43 2.77
N LEU A 90 -3.82 -1.13 2.80
CA LEU A 90 -4.74 -0.09 3.24
C LEU A 90 -5.33 0.55 1.99
N VAL A 91 -6.66 0.50 1.86
CA VAL A 91 -7.36 1.08 0.71
C VAL A 91 -7.54 2.58 0.94
N VAL A 92 -7.13 3.41 -0.04
CA VAL A 92 -7.33 4.86 0.02
C VAL A 92 -8.63 5.21 -0.70
N GLU A 93 -9.63 5.68 0.05
CA GLU A 93 -10.96 6.02 -0.47
C GLU A 93 -11.08 7.48 -0.91
N GLY A 94 -10.20 8.33 -0.40
CA GLY A 94 -10.14 9.74 -0.78
C GLY A 94 -9.33 10.55 0.20
N GLY A 95 -9.61 11.85 0.27
CA GLY A 95 -8.89 12.77 1.15
C GLY A 95 -8.71 14.15 0.54
N THR A 96 -7.81 14.91 1.15
CA THR A 96 -7.46 16.27 0.72
C THR A 96 -5.97 16.39 0.50
N VAL A 97 -5.57 17.26 -0.43
CA VAL A 97 -4.18 17.64 -0.61
C VAL A 97 -4.04 19.15 -0.57
N SER A 98 -3.03 19.64 0.14
CA SER A 98 -2.77 21.07 0.28
C SER A 98 -1.28 21.37 0.35
N GLY A 99 -0.87 22.52 -0.17
CA GLY A 99 0.49 23.01 -0.20
C GLY A 99 0.52 24.42 -0.76
N ALA A 100 1.69 25.07 -0.74
CA ALA A 100 1.81 26.47 -1.19
C ALA A 100 1.42 26.65 -2.67
N ARG A 101 1.63 25.63 -3.50
CA ARG A 101 1.42 25.65 -4.96
C ARG A 101 0.40 24.63 -5.44
N ILE A 102 -0.29 23.93 -4.54
CA ILE A 102 -1.25 22.89 -4.88
C ILE A 102 -2.36 22.81 -3.83
N ARG A 103 -3.61 22.67 -4.30
CA ARG A 103 -4.77 22.37 -3.46
C ARG A 103 -5.70 21.48 -4.27
N GLY A 104 -6.30 20.49 -3.61
CA GLY A 104 -7.16 19.53 -4.29
C GLY A 104 -7.68 18.44 -3.38
N SER A 105 -8.14 17.36 -3.99
CA SER A 105 -8.60 16.15 -3.34
C SER A 105 -7.73 14.96 -3.69
N VAL A 106 -7.74 13.94 -2.83
CA VAL A 106 -7.25 12.61 -3.16
C VAL A 106 -8.43 11.82 -3.70
N MET A 107 -8.18 11.09 -4.78
CA MET A 107 -9.20 10.37 -5.52
C MET A 107 -9.13 8.86 -5.23
N PRO A 108 -10.24 8.12 -5.41
CA PRO A 108 -10.23 6.67 -5.30
C PRO A 108 -9.24 6.02 -6.27
N GLY A 109 -8.80 4.82 -5.92
CA GLY A 109 -7.84 4.04 -6.71
C GLY A 109 -6.42 4.08 -6.17
N GLY A 110 -6.21 4.63 -4.97
CA GLY A 110 -4.95 4.53 -4.25
C GLY A 110 -4.87 3.26 -3.39
N LEU A 111 -3.65 2.79 -3.16
CA LEU A 111 -3.33 1.68 -2.25
C LEU A 111 -2.05 2.00 -1.51
N ASP A 112 -2.03 1.66 -0.22
CA ASP A 112 -0.82 1.52 0.57
C ASP A 112 -0.55 0.03 0.79
N LEU A 113 0.56 -0.46 0.25
CA LEU A 113 1.00 -1.84 0.43
C LEU A 113 2.13 -1.87 1.47
N GLN A 114 1.75 -2.14 2.71
CA GLN A 114 2.66 -2.19 3.85
C GLN A 114 3.18 -3.61 4.05
N LEU A 115 4.50 -3.79 3.90
CA LEU A 115 5.21 -5.03 4.20
C LEU A 115 6.04 -4.86 5.46
N GLU A 116 5.78 -5.68 6.47
CA GLU A 116 6.54 -5.73 7.72
C GLU A 116 7.37 -7.01 7.79
N PHE A 117 8.61 -6.91 8.27
CA PHE A 117 9.48 -8.06 8.49
C PHE A 117 10.44 -7.81 9.66
N PRO A 118 11.08 -8.85 10.23
CA PRO A 118 12.09 -8.62 11.25
C PRO A 118 13.22 -7.73 10.72
N GLY A 119 13.38 -6.54 11.31
CA GLY A 119 14.40 -5.56 10.90
C GLY A 119 13.88 -4.37 10.10
N GLY A 120 12.57 -4.34 9.75
CA GLY A 120 11.95 -3.11 9.27
C GLY A 120 10.66 -3.27 8.49
N MET A 121 10.37 -2.24 7.70
CA MET A 121 9.20 -2.13 6.84
C MET A 121 9.61 -1.66 5.45
N GLU A 122 8.87 -2.10 4.45
CA GLU A 122 8.90 -1.59 3.08
C GLU A 122 7.46 -1.23 2.69
N ILE A 123 7.26 -0.01 2.17
CA ILE A 123 5.95 0.51 1.78
C ILE A 123 5.97 0.76 0.27
N GLU A 124 4.89 0.38 -0.40
CA GLU A 124 4.56 0.90 -1.72
C GLU A 124 3.26 1.70 -1.63
N GLU A 125 3.35 3.00 -1.87
CA GLU A 125 2.23 3.93 -1.81
C GLU A 125 1.84 4.36 -3.22
N ILE A 126 0.54 4.30 -3.52
CA ILE A 126 -0.02 4.74 -4.78
C ILE A 126 -1.18 5.69 -4.50
N LEU A 127 -1.10 6.92 -5.02
CA LEU A 127 -2.16 7.91 -4.91
C LEU A 127 -2.51 8.52 -6.25
N VAL A 128 -3.77 8.95 -6.35
CA VAL A 128 -4.25 9.82 -7.42
C VAL A 128 -4.76 11.10 -6.81
N LEU A 129 -4.18 12.23 -7.21
CA LEU A 129 -4.59 13.55 -6.76
C LEU A 129 -5.43 14.22 -7.86
N ARG A 130 -6.39 15.04 -7.47
CA ARG A 130 -7.11 15.93 -8.37
C ARG A 130 -7.01 17.36 -7.87
N THR A 131 -6.40 18.23 -8.66
CA THR A 131 -6.20 19.63 -8.33
C THR A 131 -7.50 20.43 -8.46
N GLY A 132 -7.54 21.63 -7.85
CA GLY A 132 -8.72 22.50 -7.86
C GLY A 132 -9.14 22.97 -9.26
N ASP A 133 -8.23 23.01 -10.23
CA ASP A 133 -8.49 23.27 -11.66
C ASP A 133 -8.77 21.99 -12.47
N GLY A 134 -8.94 20.85 -11.81
CA GLY A 134 -9.43 19.60 -12.39
C GLY A 134 -8.37 18.70 -13.02
N LYS A 135 -7.08 18.97 -12.85
CA LYS A 135 -5.99 18.11 -13.35
C LYS A 135 -5.78 16.90 -12.44
N TYR A 136 -5.53 15.74 -13.03
CA TYR A 136 -5.12 14.55 -12.28
C TYR A 136 -3.59 14.47 -12.21
N ILE A 137 -3.09 14.01 -11.07
CA ILE A 137 -1.66 13.75 -10.83
C ILE A 137 -1.55 12.36 -10.20
N TYR A 138 -0.71 11.51 -10.78
CA TYR A 138 -0.40 10.21 -10.19
C TYR A 138 0.84 10.34 -9.30
N MET A 139 0.81 9.70 -8.13
CA MET A 139 1.95 9.59 -7.24
C MET A 139 2.22 8.11 -6.97
N TRP A 140 3.47 7.71 -7.16
CA TRP A 140 3.98 6.44 -6.68
C TRP A 140 5.11 6.72 -5.70
N GLY A 141 5.10 6.11 -4.52
CA GLY A 141 6.13 6.27 -3.51
C GLY A 141 6.63 4.93 -3.01
N ALA A 142 7.95 4.80 -2.92
CA ALA A 142 8.55 3.72 -2.13
C ALA A 142 8.95 4.26 -0.76
N GLY A 143 8.56 3.53 0.28
CA GLY A 143 8.88 3.84 1.66
C GLY A 143 9.63 2.75 2.38
N THR A 144 10.28 3.13 3.47
CA THR A 144 11.00 2.23 4.35
C THR A 144 10.98 2.74 5.79
N ALA A 145 11.15 1.82 6.74
CA ALA A 145 11.25 2.15 8.16
C ALA A 145 12.07 1.10 8.91
N ALA A 146 12.92 1.51 9.84
CA ALA A 146 13.49 0.62 10.87
C ALA A 146 12.62 0.59 12.14
N ASP A 147 11.90 1.69 12.39
CA ASP A 147 10.93 1.87 13.48
C ASP A 147 9.59 2.27 12.83
N PRO A 148 8.46 1.59 13.11
CA PRO A 148 7.14 1.99 12.64
C PRO A 148 6.75 3.44 12.99
N GLY A 149 7.40 4.04 13.99
CA GLY A 149 7.27 5.47 14.31
C GLY A 149 7.97 6.42 13.34
N ASP A 150 8.82 5.94 12.43
CA ASP A 150 9.58 6.76 11.47
C ASP A 150 9.56 6.13 10.07
N VAL A 151 8.38 6.15 9.45
CA VAL A 151 8.21 5.71 8.07
C VAL A 151 8.50 6.87 7.13
N ARG A 152 9.55 6.73 6.32
CA ARG A 152 9.94 7.71 5.31
C ARG A 152 9.72 7.16 3.93
N MET A 153 9.35 8.04 2.99
CA MET A 153 9.07 7.67 1.62
C MET A 153 9.77 8.61 0.65
N VAL A 154 9.92 8.16 -0.58
CA VAL A 154 10.42 8.95 -1.70
C VAL A 154 9.36 8.91 -2.79
N PRO A 155 8.48 9.91 -2.84
CA PRO A 155 7.43 9.96 -3.85
C PRO A 155 7.98 10.45 -5.20
N ALA A 156 7.47 9.86 -6.27
CA ALA A 156 7.61 10.34 -7.63
C ALA A 156 6.23 10.67 -8.19
N PHE A 157 6.14 11.78 -8.92
CA PHE A 157 4.89 12.27 -9.49
C PHE A 157 4.88 12.13 -11.01
N GLU A 158 3.70 11.84 -11.56
CA GLU A 158 3.36 12.02 -12.96
C GLU A 158 2.24 13.07 -13.02
N ALA A 159 2.62 14.34 -13.24
CA ALA A 159 1.74 15.47 -13.48
C ALA A 159 1.72 15.84 -14.98
N PRO A 160 0.61 16.37 -15.53
CA PRO A 160 0.51 16.68 -16.95
C PRO A 160 1.56 17.71 -17.37
N ASN A 161 2.28 17.44 -18.47
CA ASN A 161 3.36 18.28 -18.99
C ASN A 161 2.89 19.71 -19.31
N ASP A 162 1.65 19.86 -19.75
CA ASP A 162 1.00 21.11 -20.15
C ASP A 162 0.23 21.78 -18.99
N SER A 163 0.57 21.46 -17.74
CA SER A 163 -0.09 22.01 -16.56
C SER A 163 0.83 22.87 -15.69
N ALA A 164 0.23 23.71 -14.86
CA ALA A 164 0.94 24.47 -13.82
C ALA A 164 1.58 23.57 -12.74
N TYR A 165 1.34 22.25 -12.78
CA TYR A 165 1.85 21.26 -11.83
C TYR A 165 3.02 20.44 -12.37
N ALA A 166 3.45 20.65 -13.62
CA ALA A 166 4.55 19.90 -14.24
C ALA A 166 5.89 20.00 -13.48
N TRP A 167 6.04 20.98 -12.58
CA TRP A 167 7.20 21.10 -11.69
C TRP A 167 7.32 19.92 -10.71
N LEU A 168 6.21 19.25 -10.37
CA LEU A 168 6.22 18.05 -9.51
C LEU A 168 6.99 16.88 -10.15
N ASN A 169 7.16 16.87 -11.47
CA ASN A 169 7.86 15.79 -12.17
C ASN A 169 9.40 15.84 -12.00
N ARG A 170 9.95 16.89 -11.38
CA ARG A 170 11.40 17.16 -11.40
C ARG A 170 12.05 17.34 -10.02
N GLY A 171 11.28 17.36 -8.95
CA GLY A 171 11.86 17.55 -7.62
C GLY A 171 12.49 16.29 -7.07
N THR A 172 13.33 16.50 -6.06
CA THR A 172 13.92 15.43 -5.25
C THR A 172 13.16 15.39 -3.95
N TYR A 173 12.25 14.45 -3.79
CA TYR A 173 11.31 14.46 -2.68
C TYR A 173 11.62 13.40 -1.63
N ALA A 174 11.43 13.77 -0.37
CA ALA A 174 11.25 12.82 0.73
C ALA A 174 9.93 13.14 1.44
N ALA A 175 9.32 12.14 2.05
CA ALA A 175 8.03 12.30 2.71
C ALA A 175 7.97 11.54 4.02
N ARG A 176 7.21 12.10 4.97
CA ARG A 176 6.83 11.45 6.21
C ARG A 176 5.46 10.81 6.05
N ARG A 177 5.35 9.53 6.37
CA ARG A 177 4.07 8.82 6.46
C ARG A 177 3.68 8.64 7.92
N THR A 178 2.41 8.88 8.25
CA THR A 178 1.84 8.59 9.58
C THR A 178 0.46 8.00 9.41
N VAL A 179 0.18 6.90 10.10
CA VAL A 179 -1.10 6.18 10.00
C VAL A 179 -1.78 6.17 11.36
N ASP A 180 -3.07 6.49 11.35
CA ASP A 180 -3.99 6.28 12.46
C ASP A 180 -5.07 5.30 11.96
N GLU A 181 -4.77 3.99 12.09
CA GLU A 181 -5.67 2.92 11.64
C GLU A 181 -7.02 2.98 12.39
N ALA A 182 -7.01 3.40 13.66
CA ALA A 182 -8.23 3.51 14.48
C ALA A 182 -9.14 4.64 14.00
N ALA A 183 -8.55 5.76 13.55
CA ALA A 183 -9.30 6.87 12.97
C ALA A 183 -9.61 6.70 11.47
N GLY A 184 -9.10 5.65 10.83
CA GLY A 184 -9.20 5.46 9.38
C GLY A 184 -8.52 6.59 8.60
N LYS A 185 -7.36 7.06 9.09
CA LYS A 185 -6.65 8.21 8.50
C LYS A 185 -5.18 7.90 8.27
N MET A 186 -4.63 8.50 7.22
CA MET A 186 -3.20 8.52 6.96
C MET A 186 -2.79 9.92 6.50
N THR A 187 -1.61 10.37 6.91
CA THR A 187 -1.01 11.62 6.43
C THR A 187 0.29 11.33 5.72
N ILE A 188 0.47 11.97 4.57
CA ILE A 188 1.73 11.99 3.82
C ILE A 188 2.16 13.45 3.65
N ALA A 189 3.21 13.86 4.38
CA ALA A 189 3.81 15.18 4.24
C ALA A 189 5.07 15.09 3.38
N VAL A 190 5.06 15.77 2.23
CA VAL A 190 6.12 15.73 1.20
C VAL A 190 6.95 17.00 1.24
N PHE A 191 8.25 16.84 1.15
CA PHE A 191 9.25 17.90 1.19
C PHE A 191 10.21 17.76 0.02
N ASP A 192 10.66 18.89 -0.53
CA ASP A 192 11.78 18.95 -1.46
C ASP A 192 13.08 18.94 -0.65
N VAL A 193 13.86 17.88 -0.83
CA VAL A 193 15.13 17.64 -0.12
C VAL A 193 16.34 17.84 -1.02
N SER A 194 16.19 18.49 -2.18
CA SER A 194 17.30 18.76 -3.11
C SER A 194 18.43 19.59 -2.48
N ALA A 195 18.10 20.47 -1.54
CA ALA A 195 19.07 21.27 -0.78
C ALA A 195 19.56 20.60 0.51
N VAL A 196 18.99 19.46 0.88
CA VAL A 196 19.40 18.69 2.07
C VAL A 196 20.56 17.79 1.64
N VAL A 197 21.68 17.88 2.35
CA VAL A 197 22.82 17.00 2.12
C VAL A 197 22.49 15.62 2.68
N ALA A 198 21.82 14.79 1.88
CA ALA A 198 21.44 13.43 2.26
C ALA A 198 22.43 12.40 1.69
N GLY A 199 23.07 11.64 2.58
CA GLY A 199 23.77 10.38 2.25
C GLY A 199 25.25 10.54 1.89
N GLY A 200 26.14 10.12 2.82
CA GLY A 200 27.59 10.04 2.65
C GLY A 200 28.42 10.63 3.80
N GLN A 201 27.84 11.54 4.58
CA GLN A 201 28.51 12.26 5.69
C GLN A 201 27.91 11.93 7.08
N ASP A 202 26.73 11.33 7.16
CA ASP A 202 26.18 10.84 8.44
C ASP A 202 27.06 9.68 8.93
N LYS A 203 27.71 9.90 10.08
CA LYS A 203 28.63 8.93 10.69
C LYS A 203 27.89 7.78 11.37
N ASP A 204 26.57 7.90 11.56
CA ASP A 204 25.74 6.91 12.24
C ASP A 204 24.34 6.81 11.60
N PRO A 205 24.21 6.29 10.37
CA PRO A 205 22.90 6.12 9.74
C PRO A 205 22.06 5.01 10.40
N VAL A 206 20.73 5.13 10.37
CA VAL A 206 19.81 4.04 10.71
C VAL A 206 19.63 3.17 9.47
N ARG A 207 19.89 1.86 9.56
CA ARG A 207 19.83 0.95 8.41
C ARG A 207 18.68 -0.03 8.55
N VAL A 208 17.89 -0.19 7.49
CA VAL A 208 16.91 -1.26 7.39
C VAL A 208 17.61 -2.53 6.92
N THR A 209 17.46 -3.61 7.69
CA THR A 209 18.06 -4.91 7.40
C THR A 209 16.98 -5.96 7.21
N LYS A 210 17.08 -6.74 6.13
CA LYS A 210 16.19 -7.88 5.89
C LYS A 210 16.86 -9.18 6.37
N PRO A 211 16.12 -10.13 6.98
CA PRO A 211 16.68 -11.41 7.39
C PRO A 211 17.22 -12.21 6.20
N GLU A 212 18.28 -12.98 6.43
CA GLU A 212 18.80 -13.88 5.40
C GLU A 212 17.72 -14.89 4.97
N GLY A 213 17.64 -15.13 3.65
CA GLY A 213 16.68 -16.08 3.06
C GLY A 213 15.26 -15.53 2.90
N LEU A 214 14.92 -14.35 3.42
CA LEU A 214 13.63 -13.72 3.15
C LEU A 214 13.65 -13.11 1.73
N PRO A 215 12.76 -13.53 0.81
CA PRO A 215 12.70 -12.99 -0.54
C PRO A 215 12.42 -11.49 -0.58
N ASP A 216 12.92 -10.82 -1.61
CA ASP A 216 12.63 -9.42 -1.89
C ASP A 216 11.27 -9.26 -2.57
N GLN A 217 10.48 -8.28 -2.11
CA GLN A 217 9.21 -8.00 -2.77
C GLN A 217 9.45 -7.34 -4.13
N PRO A 218 8.64 -7.67 -5.16
CA PRO A 218 8.82 -7.12 -6.48
C PRO A 218 8.32 -5.67 -6.57
N ARG A 219 9.13 -4.79 -7.14
CA ARG A 219 8.72 -3.41 -7.46
C ARG A 219 7.87 -3.33 -8.72
N ASP A 220 8.23 -4.07 -9.76
CA ASP A 220 7.57 -4.04 -11.07
C ASP A 220 6.65 -5.25 -11.26
N TYR A 221 5.64 -5.12 -12.12
CA TYR A 221 4.78 -6.23 -12.48
C TYR A 221 5.59 -7.25 -13.30
N ARG A 222 5.20 -8.52 -13.20
CA ARG A 222 5.83 -9.58 -13.98
C ARG A 222 5.57 -9.38 -15.48
N LYS A 223 6.60 -9.57 -16.30
CA LYS A 223 6.46 -9.63 -17.77
C LYS A 223 6.46 -11.08 -18.23
N ALA A 224 5.53 -11.45 -19.10
CA ALA A 224 5.50 -12.78 -19.71
C ALA A 224 6.71 -12.98 -20.64
N GLY A 225 7.47 -14.05 -20.42
CA GLY A 225 8.58 -14.46 -21.30
C GLY A 225 8.10 -14.87 -22.69
N PRO A 226 8.95 -14.80 -23.72
CA PRO A 226 8.59 -15.07 -25.12
C PRO A 226 7.88 -16.42 -25.32
N GLU A 227 8.43 -17.47 -24.69
CA GLU A 227 7.99 -18.87 -24.78
C GLU A 227 6.82 -19.23 -23.83
N GLU A 228 6.34 -18.29 -23.00
CA GLU A 228 5.23 -18.60 -22.09
C GLU A 228 3.89 -18.67 -22.84
N GLU A 229 3.21 -19.81 -22.75
CA GLU A 229 1.91 -20.03 -23.37
C GLU A 229 0.80 -20.27 -22.35
N ARG A 230 -0.44 -19.93 -22.73
CA ARG A 230 -1.62 -20.12 -21.87
C ARG A 230 -1.92 -21.61 -21.72
N GLY A 231 -1.91 -22.08 -20.48
CA GLY A 231 -2.20 -23.45 -20.11
C GLY A 231 -3.64 -23.67 -19.68
N ALA A 232 -3.81 -24.43 -18.59
CA ALA A 232 -5.13 -24.69 -18.02
C ALA A 232 -5.74 -23.38 -17.49
N MET A 233 -7.04 -23.20 -17.73
CA MET A 233 -7.79 -22.09 -17.16
C MET A 233 -7.82 -22.21 -15.63
N LEU A 234 -7.56 -21.11 -14.95
CA LEU A 234 -7.53 -21.01 -13.49
C LEU A 234 -8.74 -20.25 -12.96
N ILE A 235 -8.95 -19.05 -13.48
CA ILE A 235 -9.91 -18.06 -12.99
C ILE A 235 -10.60 -17.40 -14.18
N ASP A 236 -11.90 -17.17 -14.04
CA ASP A 236 -12.63 -16.15 -14.78
C ASP A 236 -13.08 -15.07 -13.79
N GLU A 237 -12.72 -13.83 -14.06
CA GLU A 237 -13.14 -12.68 -13.27
C GLU A 237 -13.89 -11.64 -14.10
N ASN A 238 -14.81 -10.94 -13.44
CA ASN A 238 -15.40 -9.70 -13.93
C ASN A 238 -15.05 -8.61 -12.93
N VAL A 239 -14.32 -7.59 -13.38
CA VAL A 239 -13.86 -6.45 -12.60
C VAL A 239 -14.72 -5.24 -12.95
N THR A 240 -15.42 -4.67 -11.97
CA THR A 240 -16.19 -3.43 -12.18
C THR A 240 -15.29 -2.22 -12.02
N LEU A 241 -15.53 -1.21 -12.85
CA LEU A 241 -14.63 -0.07 -13.00
C LEU A 241 -15.33 1.25 -12.65
N GLY A 242 -14.56 2.16 -12.07
CA GLY A 242 -14.95 3.55 -11.86
C GLY A 242 -14.67 4.41 -13.10
N PRO A 243 -14.97 5.72 -13.02
CA PRO A 243 -14.65 6.64 -14.10
C PRO A 243 -13.13 6.77 -14.31
N THR A 244 -12.73 7.02 -15.56
CA THR A 244 -11.34 7.33 -15.92
C THR A 244 -10.84 8.58 -15.19
N GLN A 245 -9.60 8.50 -14.73
CA GLN A 245 -8.82 9.59 -14.17
C GLN A 245 -7.60 9.81 -15.07
N MET A 246 -7.79 10.67 -16.07
CA MET A 246 -6.79 10.94 -17.10
C MET A 246 -5.78 11.98 -16.62
N VAL A 247 -4.55 11.54 -16.37
CA VAL A 247 -3.40 12.45 -16.16
C VAL A 247 -2.94 12.98 -17.52
N GLY A 248 -2.88 12.11 -18.54
CA GLY A 248 -2.35 12.48 -19.85
C GLY A 248 -0.82 12.43 -19.92
N PRO A 249 -0.19 13.15 -20.87
CA PRO A 249 1.27 13.12 -21.05
C PRO A 249 2.03 13.67 -19.83
N ALA A 250 2.89 12.84 -19.23
CA ALA A 250 3.78 13.18 -18.12
C ALA A 250 5.15 12.55 -18.37
N GLY A 251 6.13 13.35 -18.79
CA GLY A 251 7.37 12.83 -19.34
C GLY A 251 7.14 12.01 -20.62
N ASP A 252 7.63 10.77 -20.64
CA ASP A 252 7.47 9.78 -21.73
C ASP A 252 6.24 8.87 -21.55
N ARG A 253 5.45 9.08 -20.49
CA ARG A 253 4.27 8.29 -20.14
C ARG A 253 2.99 9.03 -20.51
N VAL A 254 1.93 8.27 -20.78
CA VAL A 254 0.57 8.79 -20.94
C VAL A 254 -0.32 8.03 -19.97
N ARG A 255 -0.54 8.60 -18.78
CA ARG A 255 -1.15 7.89 -17.66
C ARG A 255 -2.67 8.02 -17.67
N ASN A 256 -3.33 6.88 -17.67
CA ASN A 256 -4.77 6.74 -17.43
C ASN A 256 -4.98 5.81 -16.24
N ILE A 257 -5.77 6.24 -15.25
CA ILE A 257 -6.05 5.43 -14.07
C ILE A 257 -7.54 5.13 -14.03
N ILE A 258 -7.89 3.87 -13.86
CA ILE A 258 -9.29 3.44 -13.77
C ILE A 258 -9.49 2.70 -12.45
N PRO A 259 -10.16 3.31 -11.46
CA PRO A 259 -10.42 2.67 -10.17
C PRO A 259 -11.18 1.37 -10.31
N ILE A 260 -10.84 0.39 -9.47
CA ILE A 260 -11.59 -0.86 -9.38
C ILE A 260 -12.61 -0.72 -8.26
N THR A 261 -13.89 -0.90 -8.61
CA THR A 261 -15.03 -0.68 -7.71
C THR A 261 -15.61 -1.98 -7.14
N GLY A 262 -15.08 -3.12 -7.58
CA GLY A 262 -15.52 -4.44 -7.15
C GLY A 262 -15.55 -5.43 -8.30
N GLY A 263 -16.38 -6.46 -8.18
CA GLY A 263 -16.50 -7.51 -9.18
C GLY A 263 -16.65 -8.91 -8.59
N SER A 264 -16.53 -9.92 -9.46
CA SER A 264 -16.69 -11.33 -9.11
C SER A 264 -15.52 -12.16 -9.62
N VAL A 265 -15.15 -13.18 -8.84
CA VAL A 265 -14.10 -14.15 -9.20
C VAL A 265 -14.71 -15.54 -9.18
N SER A 266 -14.43 -16.33 -10.20
CA SER A 266 -14.93 -17.69 -10.36
C SER A 266 -13.88 -18.62 -10.96
N GLY A 267 -14.11 -19.93 -10.91
CA GLY A 267 -13.16 -20.95 -11.35
C GLY A 267 -12.59 -21.73 -10.16
N ARG A 268 -11.27 -21.91 -10.13
CA ARG A 268 -10.59 -22.63 -9.03
C ARG A 268 -10.69 -21.90 -7.69
N ILE A 269 -10.93 -20.59 -7.73
CA ILE A 269 -11.24 -19.75 -6.58
C ILE A 269 -12.56 -19.07 -6.89
N ARG A 270 -13.47 -19.06 -5.92
CA ARG A 270 -14.70 -18.28 -5.98
C ARG A 270 -14.65 -17.17 -4.94
N GLY A 271 -15.23 -16.04 -5.27
CA GLY A 271 -15.26 -14.89 -4.39
C GLY A 271 -15.61 -13.61 -5.13
N LYS A 272 -15.12 -12.50 -4.58
CA LYS A 272 -15.36 -11.15 -5.11
C LYS A 272 -14.06 -10.41 -5.31
N VAL A 273 -14.06 -9.50 -6.27
CA VAL A 273 -13.07 -8.43 -6.34
C VAL A 273 -13.50 -7.37 -5.33
N LEU A 274 -12.58 -6.93 -4.47
CA LEU A 274 -12.86 -5.88 -3.49
C LEU A 274 -12.76 -4.49 -4.13
N PRO A 275 -13.57 -3.51 -3.69
CA PRO A 275 -13.33 -2.12 -4.06
C PRO A 275 -11.98 -1.66 -3.51
N GLY A 276 -11.18 -1.01 -4.35
CA GLY A 276 -9.84 -0.55 -3.99
C GLY A 276 -8.82 -0.82 -5.09
N GLY A 277 -7.80 0.02 -5.15
CA GLY A 277 -6.82 0.01 -6.23
C GLY A 277 -7.42 0.35 -7.59
N ALA A 278 -6.64 0.12 -8.63
CA ALA A 278 -6.96 0.57 -9.98
C ALA A 278 -6.15 -0.20 -11.03
N ASP A 279 -6.53 0.01 -12.29
CA ASP A 279 -5.64 -0.18 -13.43
C ASP A 279 -4.85 1.11 -13.70
N TYR A 280 -3.54 1.09 -13.47
CA TYR A 280 -2.61 2.19 -13.71
C TYR A 280 -1.99 2.05 -15.11
N GLN A 281 -2.77 2.34 -16.14
CA GLN A 281 -2.36 2.15 -17.53
C GLN A 281 -1.30 3.17 -17.95
N ASN A 282 -0.35 2.74 -18.76
CA ASN A 282 0.45 3.65 -19.59
C ASN A 282 0.01 3.48 -21.04
N LEU A 283 -0.58 4.53 -21.61
CA LEU A 283 -1.08 4.58 -22.97
C LEU A 283 0.00 5.00 -23.99
N ALA A 284 1.22 5.31 -23.55
CA ALA A 284 2.35 5.50 -24.45
C ALA A 284 2.60 4.22 -25.26
N SER A 285 3.06 4.34 -26.50
CA SER A 285 3.26 3.18 -27.39
C SER A 285 4.55 2.43 -27.04
N PRO A 286 4.52 1.09 -26.84
CA PRO A 286 3.34 0.25 -26.80
C PRO A 286 2.59 0.34 -25.45
N PRO A 287 1.24 0.31 -25.45
CA PRO A 287 0.48 0.47 -24.22
C PRO A 287 0.68 -0.70 -23.26
N THR A 288 0.70 -0.39 -21.98
CA THR A 288 0.84 -1.36 -20.88
C THR A 288 -0.22 -1.20 -19.82
N ILE A 289 -0.64 -2.31 -19.24
CA ILE A 289 -1.52 -2.40 -18.07
C ILE A 289 -0.66 -2.67 -16.83
N ASP A 290 -1.06 -2.10 -15.70
CA ASP A 290 -0.57 -2.43 -14.35
C ASP A 290 -1.76 -2.32 -13.40
N ALA A 291 -2.55 -3.37 -13.30
CA ALA A 291 -3.69 -3.43 -12.40
C ALA A 291 -3.26 -4.01 -11.05
N ARG A 292 -3.61 -3.33 -9.96
CA ARG A 292 -3.35 -3.79 -8.59
C ARG A 292 -4.59 -3.65 -7.75
N TYR A 293 -5.03 -4.77 -7.18
CA TYR A 293 -6.32 -4.89 -6.52
C TYR A 293 -6.37 -6.13 -5.66
N LEU A 294 -7.50 -6.35 -5.00
CA LEU A 294 -7.68 -7.43 -4.05
C LEU A 294 -8.82 -8.33 -4.48
N TRP A 295 -8.63 -9.64 -4.31
CA TRP A 295 -9.72 -10.60 -4.24
C TRP A 295 -10.01 -10.93 -2.78
N GLN A 296 -11.26 -11.27 -2.49
CA GLN A 296 -11.65 -11.96 -1.28
C GLN A 296 -12.37 -13.25 -1.66
N THR A 297 -11.89 -14.39 -1.15
CA THR A 297 -12.50 -15.70 -1.40
C THR A 297 -13.80 -15.86 -0.62
N GLU A 298 -14.60 -16.88 -0.95
CA GLU A 298 -15.82 -17.22 -0.19
C GLU A 298 -15.54 -17.50 1.29
N GLU A 299 -14.33 -17.98 1.61
CA GLU A 299 -13.87 -18.23 2.99
C GLU A 299 -13.33 -16.97 3.70
N GLY A 300 -13.28 -15.84 2.99
CA GLY A 300 -12.84 -14.55 3.54
C GLY A 300 -11.34 -14.26 3.41
N GLU A 301 -10.54 -15.17 2.85
CA GLU A 301 -9.12 -14.95 2.62
C GLU A 301 -8.89 -13.88 1.54
N VAL A 302 -7.96 -12.95 1.80
CA VAL A 302 -7.65 -11.85 0.89
C VAL A 302 -6.40 -12.17 0.10
N ILE A 303 -6.45 -11.96 -1.22
CA ILE A 303 -5.34 -12.18 -2.15
C ILE A 303 -5.03 -10.85 -2.84
N LEU A 304 -3.78 -10.41 -2.77
CA LEU A 304 -3.30 -9.29 -3.57
C LEU A 304 -3.01 -9.76 -4.99
N VAL A 305 -3.63 -9.09 -5.96
CA VAL A 305 -3.47 -9.36 -7.38
C VAL A 305 -2.70 -8.20 -8.00
N ARG A 306 -1.65 -8.54 -8.75
CA ARG A 306 -0.99 -7.61 -9.65
C ARG A 306 -0.98 -8.20 -11.05
N ASN A 307 -1.72 -7.60 -11.96
CA ASN A 307 -1.83 -8.04 -13.34
C ASN A 307 -1.28 -6.96 -14.27
N GLY A 308 -0.14 -7.22 -14.91
CA GLY A 308 0.48 -6.24 -15.78
C GLY A 308 1.14 -6.86 -17.00
N GLY A 309 1.48 -6.00 -17.96
CA GLY A 309 2.09 -6.39 -19.23
C GLY A 309 1.55 -5.59 -20.41
N THR A 310 1.92 -5.99 -21.61
CA THR A 310 1.31 -5.49 -22.85
C THR A 310 0.02 -6.25 -23.16
N MET A 311 -0.81 -5.67 -24.00
CA MET A 311 -2.02 -6.34 -24.52
C MET A 311 -1.68 -7.75 -25.06
N ASN A 312 -2.54 -8.71 -24.75
CA ASN A 312 -2.41 -10.15 -25.05
C ASN A 312 -1.27 -10.90 -24.32
N ARG A 313 -0.43 -10.20 -23.54
CA ARG A 313 0.74 -10.75 -22.86
C ARG A 313 0.79 -10.36 -21.38
N LEU A 314 -0.40 -10.23 -20.77
CA LEU A 314 -0.55 -9.94 -19.35
C LEU A 314 -0.13 -11.15 -18.50
N ALA A 315 0.51 -10.86 -17.37
CA ALA A 315 1.14 -11.84 -16.51
C ALA A 315 0.80 -11.53 -15.04
N PRO A 316 -0.29 -12.10 -14.50
CA PRO A 316 -0.67 -11.86 -13.14
C PRO A 316 0.31 -12.54 -12.16
N THR A 317 0.51 -11.88 -11.04
CA THR A 317 1.15 -12.40 -9.83
C THR A 317 0.20 -12.23 -8.67
N PHE A 318 0.33 -13.13 -7.70
CA PHE A 318 -0.50 -13.16 -6.51
C PHE A 318 0.38 -13.13 -5.27
N GLU A 319 -0.07 -12.42 -4.25
CA GLU A 319 0.52 -12.48 -2.92
C GLU A 319 -0.59 -12.85 -1.92
N VAL A 320 -0.36 -13.94 -1.18
CA VAL A 320 -1.32 -14.52 -0.24
C VAL A 320 -0.58 -15.15 0.95
N ARG A 321 -1.27 -15.31 2.10
CA ARG A 321 -0.69 -15.97 3.29
C ARG A 321 -0.13 -17.35 2.95
N VAL A 322 1.06 -17.63 3.47
CA VAL A 322 1.79 -18.89 3.20
C VAL A 322 1.21 -20.11 3.91
N ASP A 323 0.41 -19.89 4.96
CA ASP A 323 -0.28 -20.94 5.71
C ASP A 323 -1.77 -21.06 5.31
N GLY A 324 -2.18 -20.43 4.20
CA GLY A 324 -3.54 -20.51 3.67
C GLY A 324 -3.73 -21.62 2.62
N PRO A 325 -4.97 -22.09 2.40
CA PRO A 325 -5.30 -23.05 1.34
C PRO A 325 -4.94 -22.55 -0.08
N TYR A 326 -4.79 -21.24 -0.27
CA TYR A 326 -4.43 -20.63 -1.55
C TYR A 326 -2.93 -20.33 -1.70
N ALA A 327 -2.09 -20.74 -0.75
CA ALA A 327 -0.64 -20.48 -0.75
C ALA A 327 0.09 -20.97 -2.02
N TRP A 328 -0.47 -21.93 -2.75
CA TRP A 328 0.05 -22.40 -4.04
C TRP A 328 0.11 -21.29 -5.11
N LEU A 329 -0.68 -20.22 -4.97
CA LEU A 329 -0.63 -19.05 -5.85
C LEU A 329 0.72 -18.32 -5.82
N ASN A 330 1.38 -18.29 -4.66
CA ASN A 330 2.63 -17.56 -4.46
C ASN A 330 3.79 -18.08 -5.34
N GLY A 331 3.78 -19.37 -5.67
CA GLY A 331 4.88 -20.03 -6.40
C GLY A 331 4.61 -20.23 -7.89
N GLY A 332 3.40 -19.95 -8.36
CA GLY A 332 3.00 -20.24 -9.74
C GLY A 332 3.43 -19.18 -10.75
N ARG A 333 3.38 -19.55 -12.03
CA ARG A 333 3.46 -18.63 -13.16
C ARG A 333 2.13 -18.65 -13.89
N TYR A 334 1.63 -17.47 -14.21
CA TYR A 334 0.30 -17.29 -14.75
C TYR A 334 0.31 -16.32 -15.91
N LEU A 335 -0.62 -16.52 -16.83
CA LEU A 335 -0.91 -15.60 -17.92
C LEU A 335 -2.37 -15.15 -17.83
N SER A 336 -2.64 -13.96 -18.34
CA SER A 336 -3.98 -13.37 -18.38
C SER A 336 -4.40 -13.10 -19.82
N SER A 337 -5.71 -13.19 -20.08
CA SER A 337 -6.31 -12.69 -21.30
C SER A 337 -6.22 -11.17 -21.39
N SER A 338 -6.39 -10.61 -22.59
CA SER A 338 -6.66 -9.18 -22.69
C SER A 338 -8.02 -8.87 -22.06
N PRO A 339 -8.20 -7.69 -21.43
CA PRO A 339 -9.50 -7.26 -20.96
C PRO A 339 -10.53 -7.28 -22.10
N ARG A 340 -11.66 -7.95 -21.87
CA ARG A 340 -12.85 -7.91 -22.75
C ARG A 340 -13.96 -7.18 -22.03
N MET A 341 -14.96 -6.68 -22.77
CA MET A 341 -16.11 -6.02 -22.17
C MET A 341 -16.80 -6.97 -21.17
N GLY A 342 -16.99 -6.48 -19.95
CA GLY A 342 -17.66 -7.19 -18.86
C GLY A 342 -18.82 -6.36 -18.31
N GLN A 343 -19.57 -6.94 -17.37
CA GLN A 343 -20.65 -6.22 -16.71
C GLN A 343 -20.06 -5.12 -15.82
N GLY A 344 -20.35 -3.85 -16.15
CA GLY A 344 -19.89 -2.69 -15.38
C GLY A 344 -18.38 -2.46 -15.40
N GLY A 345 -17.66 -3.07 -16.35
CA GLY A 345 -16.21 -2.98 -16.45
C GLY A 345 -15.65 -3.98 -17.46
N VAL A 346 -14.70 -4.81 -17.02
CA VAL A 346 -13.99 -5.77 -17.88
C VAL A 346 -14.04 -7.18 -17.33
N ALA A 347 -14.01 -8.17 -18.21
CA ALA A 347 -13.81 -9.56 -17.84
C ALA A 347 -12.42 -10.03 -18.29
N LEU A 348 -11.77 -10.85 -17.45
CA LEU A 348 -10.47 -11.46 -17.72
C LEU A 348 -10.51 -12.95 -17.37
N THR A 349 -9.64 -13.70 -18.03
CA THR A 349 -9.43 -15.13 -17.76
C THR A 349 -7.96 -15.34 -17.47
N PHE A 350 -7.65 -15.97 -16.35
CA PHE A 350 -6.28 -16.30 -15.97
C PHE A 350 -6.01 -17.78 -16.18
N TYR A 351 -4.76 -18.08 -16.54
CA TYR A 351 -4.30 -19.40 -16.93
C TYR A 351 -3.01 -19.73 -16.19
N GLU A 352 -2.81 -21.01 -15.87
CA GLU A 352 -1.46 -21.51 -15.58
C GLU A 352 -0.57 -21.34 -16.82
N THR A 353 0.72 -21.06 -16.62
CA THR A 353 1.69 -21.00 -17.72
C THR A 353 2.13 -22.42 -18.14
N LYS A 354 2.11 -22.70 -19.45
CA LYS A 354 2.86 -23.81 -20.07
C LYS A 354 4.16 -23.27 -20.67
N ARG A 355 5.18 -24.13 -20.72
CA ARG A 355 6.45 -23.86 -21.39
C ARG A 355 6.55 -24.66 -22.66
#